data_AF-A0AAV0WTB0-F1
#
_entry.id   AF-A0AAV0WTB0-F1
#
_cell.length_a   1.000
_cell.length_b   1.000
_cell.length_c   1.000
_cell.angle_alpha   90.00
_cell.angle_beta   90.00
_cell.angle_gamma   90.00
#
_symmetry.space_group_name_H-M   'P 1'
#
loop_
_entity.id
_entity.type
_entity.pdbx_description
1 polymer ?
#
loop_
_entity_poly.entity_id
_entity_poly.type
_entity_poly.pdbx_seq_one_letter_code
_entity_poly.pdbx_strand_id
1 'polypeptide(L)'
;MLVSKFRLFEQPIGCKVETAEALIKAACVLHNFIRIREGVFSTPSHPSTINSMGYQNIEDQGIRPTRAAESNRDFLCDYFVSDEGKVPWQDNFS
;
A
#
# COMPACT_ATOMS: atom_id res chain seq x y z
N MET A 1 -0.54 -0.87 -11.01
CA MET A 1 0.17 0.40 -11.28
C MET A 1 -0.27 0.93 -12.62
N LEU A 2 -0.63 2.22 -12.70
CA LEU A 2 -1.06 2.86 -13.95
C LEU A 2 0.09 2.97 -14.96
N VAL A 3 1.32 3.32 -14.52
CA VAL A 3 2.50 3.48 -15.39
C VAL A 3 2.86 2.20 -16.14
N SER A 4 2.81 1.02 -15.49
CA SER A 4 3.17 -0.25 -16.12
C SER A 4 2.14 -0.78 -17.13
N LYS A 5 0.89 -0.28 -17.08
CA LYS A 5 -0.19 -0.69 -18.00
C LYS A 5 -0.50 0.38 -19.04
N PHE A 6 -0.13 1.64 -18.80
CA PHE A 6 -0.41 2.75 -19.69
C PHE A 6 0.87 3.54 -19.98
N ARG A 7 1.45 3.31 -21.17
CA ARG A 7 2.62 4.04 -21.71
C ARG A 7 2.45 5.57 -21.68
N LEU A 8 1.20 6.04 -21.66
CA LEU A 8 0.87 7.45 -21.50
C LEU A 8 1.53 8.10 -20.29
N PHE A 9 1.76 7.34 -19.19
CA PHE A 9 2.41 7.86 -17.99
C PHE A 9 3.92 7.60 -17.92
N GLU A 10 4.52 7.01 -18.97
CA GLU A 10 5.98 6.84 -19.07
C GLU A 10 6.67 8.13 -19.55
N GLN A 11 5.91 9.08 -20.09
CA GLN A 11 6.41 10.36 -20.61
C GLN A 11 5.60 11.52 -20.04
N PRO A 12 6.16 12.75 -20.00
CA PRO A 12 5.41 13.94 -19.61
C PRO A 12 4.15 14.14 -20.46
N ILE A 13 3.04 14.45 -19.82
CA ILE A 13 1.77 14.67 -20.49
C ILE A 13 1.80 16.06 -21.15
N GLY A 14 2.11 16.10 -22.45
CA GLY A 14 2.21 17.33 -23.25
C GLY A 14 0.85 17.87 -23.74
N CYS A 15 -0.19 17.87 -22.91
CA CYS A 15 -1.51 18.39 -23.27
C CYS A 15 -2.03 19.43 -22.26
N LYS A 16 -3.12 20.12 -22.63
CA LYS A 16 -3.74 21.13 -21.77
C LYS A 16 -4.30 20.48 -20.49
N VAL A 17 -4.39 21.26 -19.41
CA VAL A 17 -4.79 20.78 -18.08
C VAL A 17 -6.15 20.07 -18.10
N GLU A 18 -7.12 20.61 -18.85
CA GLU A 18 -8.46 20.04 -18.96
C GLU A 18 -8.44 18.66 -19.64
N THR A 19 -7.54 18.50 -20.61
CA THR A 19 -7.34 17.24 -21.34
C THR A 19 -6.59 16.23 -20.48
N ALA A 20 -5.60 16.69 -19.71
CA ALA A 20 -4.88 15.85 -18.77
C ALA A 20 -5.81 15.30 -17.67
N GLU A 21 -6.72 16.12 -17.15
CA GLU A 21 -7.70 15.70 -16.16
C GLU A 21 -8.64 14.61 -16.72
N ALA A 22 -9.15 14.80 -17.94
CA ALA A 22 -9.97 13.79 -18.61
C ALA A 22 -9.21 12.48 -18.84
N LEU A 23 -7.94 12.55 -19.25
CA LEU A 23 -7.07 11.40 -19.43
C LEU A 23 -6.86 10.61 -18.14
N ILE A 24 -6.57 11.30 -17.03
CA ILE A 24 -6.36 10.66 -15.72
C ILE A 24 -7.65 9.97 -15.27
N LYS A 25 -8.81 10.63 -15.37
CA LYS A 25 -10.10 10.04 -15.03
C LYS A 25 -10.40 8.79 -15.86
N ALA A 26 -10.18 8.86 -17.17
CA ALA A 26 -10.37 7.73 -18.07
C ALA A 26 -9.42 6.56 -17.73
N ALA A 27 -8.15 6.85 -17.44
CA ALA A 27 -7.17 5.84 -17.05
C ALA A 27 -7.53 5.16 -15.72
N CYS A 28 -8.05 5.90 -14.73
CA CYS A 28 -8.54 5.35 -13.47
C CYS A 28 -9.73 4.40 -13.69
N VAL A 29 -10.73 4.80 -14.49
CA VAL A 29 -11.89 3.95 -14.81
C VAL A 29 -11.45 2.69 -15.55
N LEU A 30 -10.58 2.83 -16.56
CA LEU A 30 -10.07 1.71 -17.34
C LEU A 30 -9.20 0.77 -16.49
N HIS A 31 -8.42 1.32 -15.57
CA HIS A 31 -7.66 0.53 -14.60
C HIS A 31 -8.60 -0.33 -13.75
N ASN A 32 -9.67 0.26 -13.20
CA ASN A 32 -10.66 -0.47 -12.42
C ASN A 32 -11.35 -1.57 -13.26
N PHE A 33 -11.67 -1.28 -14.52
CA PHE A 33 -12.25 -2.27 -15.44
C PHE A 33 -11.30 -3.44 -15.72
N ILE A 34 -10.04 -3.16 -16.05
CA ILE A 34 -9.01 -4.19 -16.28
C ILE A 34 -8.82 -5.04 -15.04
N ARG A 35 -8.83 -4.43 -13.84
CA ARG A 35 -8.72 -5.16 -12.57
C ARG A 35 -9.87 -6.14 -12.34
N ILE A 36 -11.10 -5.73 -12.66
CA ILE A 36 -12.29 -6.59 -12.55
C ILE A 36 -12.16 -7.78 -13.52
N ARG A 37 -11.66 -7.55 -14.74
CA ARG A 37 -11.56 -8.58 -15.78
C ARG A 37 -10.38 -9.54 -15.60
N GLU A 38 -9.22 -9.03 -15.19
CA GLU A 38 -8.00 -9.83 -14.96
C GLU A 38 -8.04 -10.60 -13.63
N GLY A 39 -9.11 -10.47 -12.83
CA GLY A 39 -9.27 -11.21 -11.59
C GLY A 39 -8.33 -10.78 -10.47
N VAL A 40 -7.51 -9.73 -10.67
CA VAL A 40 -6.69 -9.12 -9.62
C VAL A 40 -7.54 -8.15 -8.80
N PHE A 41 -8.62 -8.70 -8.24
CA PHE A 41 -9.24 -8.12 -7.07
C PHE A 41 -8.16 -8.21 -5.99
N SER A 42 -7.66 -7.07 -5.53
CA SER A 42 -7.25 -7.01 -4.13
C SER A 42 -8.58 -7.19 -3.42
N THR A 43 -8.94 -8.44 -3.17
CA THR A 43 -10.05 -8.76 -2.30
C THR A 43 -9.80 -7.93 -1.04
N PRO A 44 -10.73 -7.09 -0.57
CA PRO A 44 -10.77 -6.75 0.84
C PRO A 44 -11.15 -8.06 1.54
N SER A 45 -10.22 -9.00 1.58
CA SER A 45 -10.47 -10.31 2.15
C SER A 45 -10.40 -10.11 3.65
N HIS A 46 -11.49 -10.48 4.30
CA HIS A 46 -11.43 -11.12 5.61
C HIS A 46 -10.12 -11.93 5.76
N PRO A 47 -9.51 -11.93 6.95
CA PRO A 47 -8.12 -12.33 7.21
C PRO A 47 -7.74 -13.81 6.93
N SER A 48 -8.49 -14.56 6.13
CA SER A 48 -8.37 -16.02 6.01
C SER A 48 -7.84 -16.55 4.68
N THR A 49 -7.23 -15.74 3.80
CA THR A 49 -6.54 -16.28 2.62
C THR A 49 -5.33 -15.42 2.25
N ILE A 50 -4.17 -15.84 2.75
CA ILE A 50 -2.84 -15.33 2.41
C ILE A 50 -2.62 -15.56 0.91
N ASN A 51 -2.86 -14.52 0.11
CA ASN A 51 -2.53 -14.52 -1.30
C ASN A 51 -1.02 -14.30 -1.43
N SER A 52 -0.33 -15.36 -1.87
CA SER A 52 1.13 -15.54 -1.94
C SER A 52 1.87 -14.65 -2.98
N MET A 53 1.51 -13.37 -3.11
CA MET A 53 2.22 -12.42 -3.99
C MET A 53 2.33 -11.00 -3.41
N GLY A 54 2.40 -10.85 -2.08
CA GLY A 54 2.31 -9.52 -1.48
C GLY A 54 2.99 -9.29 -0.14
N TYR A 55 3.80 -10.22 0.37
CA TYR A 55 4.78 -9.97 1.42
C TYR A 55 5.88 -11.01 1.20
N GLN A 56 6.95 -10.63 0.50
CA GLN A 56 8.16 -11.43 0.59
C GLN A 56 8.60 -11.31 2.04
N ASN A 57 8.81 -12.44 2.72
CA ASN A 57 9.62 -12.44 3.94
C ASN A 57 10.90 -11.72 3.55
N ILE A 58 11.15 -10.55 4.14
CA ILE A 58 12.47 -9.92 4.04
C ILE A 58 13.39 -10.98 4.62
N GLU A 59 14.20 -11.61 3.76
CA GLU A 59 15.22 -12.53 4.25
C GLU A 59 15.99 -11.79 5.34
N ASP A 60 16.06 -12.39 6.53
CA ASP A 60 16.77 -11.80 7.64
C ASP A 60 18.20 -11.54 7.18
N GLN A 61 18.51 -10.27 6.89
CA GLN A 61 19.81 -9.89 6.37
C GLN A 61 20.88 -9.96 7.47
N GLY A 62 20.53 -10.37 8.70
CA GLY A 62 21.43 -10.41 9.84
C GLY A 62 21.98 -9.03 10.21
N ILE A 63 21.37 -7.96 9.67
CA ILE A 63 21.82 -6.59 9.88
C ILE A 63 21.34 -6.16 11.26
N ARG A 64 22.28 -5.85 12.14
CA ARG A 64 21.95 -5.27 13.44
C ARG A 64 21.35 -3.88 13.24
N PRO A 65 20.17 -3.59 13.82
CA PRO A 65 19.61 -2.25 13.77
C PRO A 65 20.54 -1.25 14.46
N THR A 66 20.48 0.02 14.07
CA THR A 66 21.20 1.07 14.79
C THR A 66 20.60 1.26 16.18
N ARG A 67 21.41 1.72 17.14
CA ARG A 67 20.92 2.00 18.51
C ARG A 67 19.75 2.99 18.55
N ALA A 68 19.71 3.94 17.61
CA ALA A 68 18.61 4.88 17.48
C ALA A 68 17.33 4.19 17.00
N ALA A 69 17.42 3.27 16.03
CA ALA A 69 16.27 2.50 15.57
C ALA A 69 15.74 1.57 16.67
N GLU A 70 16.63 0.97 17.45
CA GLU A 70 16.28 0.16 18.63
C GLU A 70 15.54 0.99 19.69
N SER A 71 16.10 2.14 20.07
CA SER A 71 15.46 3.04 21.04
C SER A 71 14.10 3.55 20.56
N ASN A 72 13.95 3.85 19.26
CA ASN A 72 12.67 4.29 18.71
C ASN A 72 11.64 3.16 18.72
N ARG A 73 12.05 1.93 18.39
CA ARG A 73 11.16 0.76 18.45
C ARG A 73 10.64 0.57 19.87
N ASP A 74 11.53 0.60 20.85
CA ASP A 74 11.18 0.37 22.26
C ASP A 74 10.26 1.50 22.77
N PHE A 75 10.60 2.76 22.47
CA PHE A 75 9.75 3.91 22.79
C PHE A 75 8.34 3.80 22.20
N LEU A 76 8.23 3.45 20.91
CA LEU A 76 6.93 3.32 20.24
C LEU A 76 6.13 2.14 20.81
N CYS A 77 6.80 1.03 21.13
CA CYS A 77 6.17 -0.12 21.78
C CYS A 77 5.53 0.30 23.10
N ASP A 78 6.27 1.00 23.96
CA ASP A 78 5.77 1.46 25.25
C ASP A 78 4.62 2.47 25.08
N TYR A 79 4.76 3.40 24.12
CA TYR A 79 3.74 4.41 23.83
C TYR A 79 2.41 3.80 23.40
N PHE A 80 2.41 2.85 22.46
CA PHE A 80 1.16 2.24 21.97
C PHE A 80 0.49 1.31 23.00
N VAL A 81 1.16 0.99 24.11
CA VAL A 81 0.59 0.26 25.25
C VAL A 81 0.06 1.21 26.33
N SER A 82 0.52 2.47 26.37
CA SER A 82 0.06 3.48 27.33
C SER A 82 -1.36 3.97 27.03
N ASP A 83 -2.01 4.58 28.01
CA ASP A 83 -3.37 5.13 27.88
C ASP A 83 -3.44 6.24 26.81
N GLU A 84 -2.36 7.00 26.61
CA GLU A 84 -2.28 8.08 25.64
C GLU A 84 -2.08 7.60 24.21
N GLY A 85 -1.36 6.49 24.02
CA GLY A 85 -1.04 5.95 22.69
C GLY A 85 -1.96 4.82 22.23
N LYS A 86 -2.76 4.23 23.13
CA LYS A 86 -3.68 3.14 22.82
C LYS A 86 -4.76 3.59 21.84
N VAL A 87 -4.96 2.81 20.77
CA VAL A 87 -6.00 3.10 19.77
C VAL A 87 -7.27 2.29 20.01
N PRO A 88 -8.48 2.84 19.72
CA PRO A 88 -9.76 2.19 20.05
C PRO A 88 -9.98 0.80 19.43
N TRP A 89 -9.29 0.49 18.33
CA TRP A 89 -9.41 -0.80 17.63
C TRP A 89 -8.31 -1.80 18.00
N GLN A 90 -7.36 -1.43 18.88
CA GLN A 90 -6.20 -2.24 19.21
C GLN A 90 -6.54 -3.59 19.83
N ASP A 91 -7.65 -3.68 20.56
CA ASP A 91 -8.11 -4.91 21.21
C ASP A 91 -9.26 -5.59 20.45
N ASN A 92 -9.69 -5.03 19.31
CA ASN A 92 -10.81 -5.56 18.53
C ASN A 92 -10.33 -6.60 17.52
N PHE A 93 -9.92 -7.76 18.02
CA PHE A 93 -9.66 -8.94 17.19
C PHE A 93 -10.90 -9.85 17.20
N SER A 94 -11.85 -9.54 16.33
CA SER A 94 -13.03 -10.38 16.03
C SER A 94 -12.78 -11.32 14.86
#